data_AF-A0A978SCT7-F1
#
_entry.id   AF-A0A978SCT7-F1
#
_cell.length_a   1.000
_cell.length_b   1.000
_cell.length_c   1.000
_cell.angle_alpha   90.00
_cell.angle_beta   90.00
_cell.angle_gamma   90.00
#
_symmetry.space_group_name_H-M   'P 1'
#
loop_
_entity.id
_entity.type
_entity.pdbx_description
1 polymer ?
#
loop_
_entity_poly.entity_id
_entity_poly.type
_entity_poly.pdbx_seq_one_letter_code
_entity_poly.pdbx_strand_id
1 'polypeptide(L)'
;MQTPNTYDTDKRKLLSTGSHASIFISALVVSIGIPIAILALSNDPVVKDNAREAINFHINVMIYGAILGVLGFLTFGLAPWLLGPLWFLYHWGLALWAVVHCLGKPDQPFRYPFIFRPV
;
A
#
# COMPACT_ATOMS: atom_id res chain seq x y z
N MET A 1 4.65 -13.88 35.18
CA MET A 1 5.60 -13.74 34.05
C MET A 1 4.77 -13.39 32.82
N GLN A 2 4.98 -12.22 32.21
CA GLN A 2 4.37 -11.93 30.91
C GLN A 2 5.05 -12.83 29.88
N THR A 3 4.30 -13.71 29.23
CA THR A 3 4.76 -14.41 28.04
C THR A 3 5.25 -13.38 27.03
N PRO A 4 6.43 -13.54 26.38
CA PRO A 4 6.78 -12.71 25.24
C PRO A 4 5.62 -12.79 24.26
N ASN A 5 5.06 -11.63 23.88
CA ASN A 5 3.97 -11.55 22.90
C ASN A 5 4.47 -12.13 21.58
N THR A 6 4.31 -13.44 21.43
CA THR A 6 4.66 -14.18 20.23
C THR A 6 3.45 -14.04 19.33
N TYR A 7 3.58 -13.22 18.29
CA TYR A 7 2.48 -12.99 17.35
C TYR A 7 2.35 -14.17 16.39
N ASP A 8 1.11 -14.50 16.05
CA ASP A 8 0.79 -15.55 15.08
C ASP A 8 1.30 -15.14 13.68
N THR A 9 2.17 -15.98 13.12
CA THR A 9 2.83 -15.71 11.83
C THR A 9 1.83 -15.69 10.66
N ASP A 10 0.81 -16.56 10.68
CA ASP A 10 -0.18 -16.64 9.60
C ASP A 10 -1.11 -15.43 9.66
N LYS A 11 -1.52 -15.03 10.85
CA LYS A 11 -2.27 -13.77 11.06
C LYS A 11 -1.45 -12.57 10.59
N ARG A 12 -0.16 -12.52 10.92
CA ARG A 12 0.75 -11.45 10.49
C ARG A 12 0.87 -11.38 8.98
N LYS A 13 1.07 -12.53 8.31
CA LYS A 13 1.10 -12.63 6.84
C LYS A 13 -0.20 -12.13 6.22
N LEU A 14 -1.34 -12.62 6.72
CA LEU A 14 -2.65 -12.29 6.19
C LEU A 14 -2.93 -10.78 6.29
N LEU A 15 -2.76 -10.19 7.47
CA LEU A 15 -3.08 -8.78 7.68
C LEU A 15 -2.08 -7.83 7.00
N SER A 16 -0.79 -8.16 6.99
CA SER A 16 0.23 -7.36 6.31
C SER A 16 0.04 -7.42 4.79
N THR A 17 -0.20 -8.61 4.24
CA THR A 17 -0.49 -8.78 2.82
C THR A 17 -1.80 -8.11 2.44
N GLY A 18 -2.85 -8.27 3.24
CA GLY A 18 -4.16 -7.66 3.01
C GLY A 18 -4.10 -6.12 2.99
N SER A 19 -3.21 -5.52 3.79
CA SER A 19 -2.98 -4.08 3.79
C SER A 19 -2.45 -3.56 2.45
N HIS A 20 -1.48 -4.26 1.84
CA HIS A 20 -0.91 -3.88 0.54
C HIS A 20 -1.79 -4.32 -0.64
N ALA A 21 -2.39 -5.51 -0.56
CA ALA A 21 -3.24 -6.06 -1.61
C ALA A 21 -4.57 -5.31 -1.76
N SER A 22 -5.01 -4.54 -0.74
CA SER A 22 -6.26 -3.80 -0.82
C SER A 22 -6.30 -2.83 -2.00
N ILE A 23 -5.16 -2.30 -2.41
CA ILE A 23 -5.06 -1.32 -3.51
C ILE A 23 -5.56 -1.87 -4.85
N PHE A 24 -5.54 -3.20 -5.05
CA PHE A 24 -6.07 -3.84 -6.25
C PHE A 24 -7.61 -3.88 -6.30
N ILE A 25 -8.31 -3.63 -5.20
CA ILE A 25 -9.78 -3.64 -5.14
C ILE A 25 -10.37 -2.38 -5.78
N SER A 26 -9.74 -1.24 -5.55
CA SER A 26 -10.18 0.06 -6.05
C SER A 26 -9.01 1.03 -6.04
N ALA A 27 -8.85 1.80 -7.12
CA ALA A 27 -7.80 2.79 -7.22
C ALA A 27 -8.13 4.13 -6.54
N LEU A 28 -9.39 4.39 -6.16
CA LEU A 28 -9.83 5.74 -5.84
C LEU A 28 -9.98 6.03 -4.34
N VAL A 29 -10.74 5.26 -3.56
CA VAL A 29 -10.90 5.59 -2.13
C VAL A 29 -11.25 4.38 -1.25
N VAL A 30 -12.13 3.48 -1.69
CA VAL A 30 -12.70 2.46 -0.78
C VAL A 30 -11.65 1.51 -0.20
N SER A 31 -10.62 1.20 -0.98
CA SER A 31 -9.57 0.24 -0.63
C SER A 31 -8.62 0.71 0.49
N ILE A 32 -8.45 2.02 0.71
CA ILE A 32 -7.61 2.54 1.80
C ILE A 32 -8.23 2.29 3.18
N GLY A 33 -9.55 2.09 3.23
CA GLY A 33 -10.25 1.75 4.48
C GLY A 33 -9.75 0.46 5.11
N ILE A 34 -9.27 -0.50 4.30
CA ILE A 34 -8.75 -1.79 4.78
C ILE A 34 -7.48 -1.61 5.63
N PRO A 35 -6.37 -1.02 5.13
CA PRO A 35 -5.19 -0.81 5.95
C PRO A 35 -5.45 0.17 7.11
N ILE A 36 -6.38 1.14 6.99
CA ILE A 36 -6.81 1.97 8.13
C ILE A 36 -7.44 1.12 9.24
N ALA A 37 -8.38 0.24 8.90
CA ALA A 37 -9.01 -0.64 9.87
C ALA A 37 -8.00 -1.61 10.51
N ILE A 38 -7.08 -2.17 9.71
CA ILE A 38 -6.01 -3.06 10.21
C ILE A 38 -5.08 -2.30 11.17
N LEU A 39 -4.69 -1.06 10.84
CA LEU A 39 -3.86 -0.22 11.70
C LEU A 39 -4.52 0.08 13.05
N ALA A 40 -5.83 0.33 13.04
CA ALA A 40 -6.60 0.65 14.24
C ALA A 40 -6.85 -0.58 15.14
N LEU A 41 -7.04 -1.75 14.56
CA LEU A 41 -7.48 -2.96 15.27
C LEU A 41 -6.34 -3.94 15.62
N SER A 42 -5.18 -3.86 14.96
CA SER A 42 -4.06 -4.77 15.21
C SER A 42 -3.21 -4.36 16.42
N ASN A 43 -2.81 -5.35 17.21
CA ASN A 43 -1.83 -5.21 18.29
C ASN A 43 -0.42 -5.64 17.87
N ASP A 44 -0.25 -6.16 16.65
CA ASP A 44 1.04 -6.61 16.13
C ASP A 44 1.81 -5.42 15.50
N PRO A 45 2.98 -5.04 16.03
CA PRO A 45 3.73 -3.90 15.53
C PRO A 45 4.12 -4.04 14.05
N VAL A 46 4.46 -5.25 13.59
CA VAL A 46 4.83 -5.47 12.18
C VAL A 46 3.63 -5.27 11.26
N VAL A 47 2.45 -5.73 11.68
CA VAL A 47 1.21 -5.50 10.94
C VAL A 47 0.86 -4.00 10.92
N LYS A 48 1.03 -3.29 12.04
CA LYS A 48 0.77 -1.85 12.10
C LYS A 48 1.72 -1.06 11.20
N ASP A 49 2.99 -1.41 11.15
CA ASP A 49 3.96 -0.74 10.29
C ASP A 49 3.69 -1.01 8.81
N ASN A 50 3.31 -2.24 8.43
CA ASN A 50 2.85 -2.54 7.08
C ASN A 50 1.56 -1.78 6.72
N ALA A 51 0.61 -1.69 7.65
CA ALA A 51 -0.63 -0.96 7.44
C ALA A 51 -0.40 0.55 7.26
N ARG A 52 0.46 1.17 8.07
CA ARG A 52 0.88 2.58 7.89
C ARG A 52 1.54 2.80 6.53
N GLU A 53 2.48 1.93 6.17
CA GLU A 53 3.18 2.06 4.91
C GLU A 53 2.22 1.89 3.71
N ALA A 54 1.26 0.97 3.80
CA ALA A 54 0.20 0.83 2.80
C ALA A 54 -0.66 2.10 2.70
N ILE A 55 -1.09 2.70 3.82
CA ILE A 55 -1.84 3.98 3.82
C ILE A 55 -1.04 5.07 3.11
N ASN A 56 0.24 5.21 3.44
CA ASN A 56 1.13 6.16 2.78
C ASN A 56 1.19 5.89 1.27
N PHE A 57 1.31 4.64 0.84
CA PHE A 57 1.33 4.28 -0.57
C PHE A 57 0.02 4.62 -1.30
N HIS A 58 -1.14 4.29 -0.71
CA HIS A 58 -2.46 4.68 -1.23
C HIS A 58 -2.55 6.21 -1.45
N ILE A 59 -2.12 7.00 -0.46
CA ILE A 59 -2.10 8.47 -0.56
C ILE A 59 -1.24 8.93 -1.75
N ASN A 60 -0.05 8.36 -1.92
CA ASN A 60 0.82 8.71 -3.05
C ASN A 60 0.20 8.32 -4.40
N VAL A 61 -0.38 7.12 -4.51
CA VAL A 61 -1.05 6.66 -5.74
C VAL A 61 -2.22 7.57 -6.10
N MET A 62 -3.04 7.99 -5.13
CA MET A 62 -4.14 8.94 -5.33
C MET A 62 -3.64 10.31 -5.79
N ILE A 63 -2.59 10.85 -5.16
CA ILE A 63 -2.01 12.15 -5.53
C ILE A 63 -1.44 12.10 -6.95
N TYR A 64 -0.62 11.10 -7.28
CA TYR A 64 -0.05 10.96 -8.61
C TYR A 64 -1.11 10.67 -9.68
N GLY A 65 -2.14 9.89 -9.34
CA GLY A 65 -3.30 9.66 -10.20
C GLY A 65 -4.08 10.94 -10.48
N ALA A 66 -4.30 11.77 -9.47
CA ALA A 66 -4.97 13.07 -9.62
C ALA A 66 -4.15 14.03 -10.50
N ILE A 67 -2.83 14.12 -10.29
CA ILE A 67 -1.92 14.90 -11.14
C ILE A 67 -2.00 14.41 -12.59
N LEU A 68 -1.94 13.09 -12.81
CA LEU A 68 -2.02 12.51 -14.14
C LEU A 68 -3.38 12.78 -14.80
N GLY A 69 -4.47 12.76 -14.03
CA GLY A 69 -5.81 13.12 -14.49
C GLY A 69 -5.91 14.59 -14.93
N VAL A 70 -5.38 15.52 -14.13
CA VAL A 70 -5.32 16.96 -14.49
C VAL A 70 -4.47 17.18 -15.73
N LEU A 71 -3.28 16.57 -15.79
CA LEU A 71 -2.42 16.64 -16.98
C LEU A 71 -3.10 16.02 -18.20
N GLY A 72 -3.83 14.92 -18.03
CA GLY A 72 -4.63 14.32 -19.08
C GLY A 72 -5.69 15.25 -19.63
N PHE A 73 -6.41 15.95 -18.75
CA PHE A 73 -7.37 16.97 -19.17
C PHE A 73 -6.69 18.11 -19.94
N LEU A 74 -5.60 18.67 -19.42
CA LEU A 74 -4.89 19.80 -20.03
C LEU A 74 -4.21 19.44 -21.37
N THR A 75 -3.83 18.19 -21.56
CA THR A 75 -3.13 17.70 -22.76
C THR A 75 -4.02 16.89 -23.70
N PHE A 76 -5.33 16.93 -23.50
CA PHE A 76 -6.30 16.16 -24.29
C PHE A 76 -5.98 14.65 -24.38
N GLY A 77 -5.51 14.08 -23.27
CA GLY A 77 -5.21 12.65 -23.11
C GLY A 77 -3.77 12.24 -23.43
N LEU A 78 -2.92 13.14 -23.94
CA LEU A 78 -1.55 12.81 -24.32
C LEU A 78 -0.66 12.45 -23.12
N ALA A 79 -0.79 13.14 -21.99
CA ALA A 79 0.04 12.87 -20.81
C ALA A 79 -0.20 11.47 -20.19
N PRO A 80 -1.45 11.01 -19.96
CA PRO A 80 -1.73 9.63 -19.57
C PRO A 80 -1.23 8.59 -20.55
N TRP A 81 -1.24 8.87 -21.85
CA TRP A 81 -0.68 7.94 -22.84
C TRP A 81 0.83 7.73 -22.64
N LEU A 82 1.58 8.81 -22.39
CA LEU A 82 3.03 8.75 -22.21
C LEU A 82 3.44 8.25 -20.81
N LEU A 83 2.79 8.74 -19.76
CA LEU A 83 3.17 8.49 -18.36
C LEU A 83 2.37 7.36 -17.71
N GLY A 84 1.25 6.95 -18.30
CA GLY A 84 0.37 5.89 -17.79
C GLY A 84 1.09 4.55 -17.57
N PRO A 85 1.94 4.07 -18.50
CA PRO A 85 2.70 2.84 -18.27
C PRO A 85 3.63 2.91 -17.05
N LEU A 86 4.29 4.05 -16.83
CA LEU A 86 5.15 4.27 -15.65
C LEU A 86 4.33 4.33 -14.37
N TRP A 87 3.19 5.03 -14.39
CA TRP A 87 2.27 5.06 -13.26
C TRP A 87 1.70 3.68 -12.94
N PHE A 88 1.37 2.88 -13.96
CA PHE A 88 0.90 1.51 -13.78
C PHE A 88 1.96 0.63 -13.11
N LEU A 89 3.23 0.69 -13.55
CA LEU A 89 4.33 -0.03 -12.91
C LEU A 89 4.57 0.43 -11.47
N TYR A 90 4.52 1.74 -11.23
CA TYR A 90 4.63 2.30 -9.88
C TYR A 90 3.50 1.80 -8.97
N HIS A 91 2.26 1.82 -9.45
CA HIS A 91 1.09 1.39 -8.69
C HIS A 91 1.06 -0.13 -8.50
N TRP A 92 0.92 -0.91 -9.57
CA TRP A 92 0.73 -2.36 -9.50
C TRP A 92 2.02 -3.11 -9.20
N GLY A 93 3.13 -2.70 -9.81
CA GLY A 93 4.41 -3.38 -9.64
C GLY A 93 4.92 -3.29 -8.21
N LEU A 94 4.91 -2.09 -7.62
CA LEU A 94 5.33 -1.93 -6.23
C LEU A 94 4.36 -2.61 -5.25
N ALA A 95 3.05 -2.53 -5.47
CA ALA A 95 2.07 -3.21 -4.61
C ALA A 95 2.25 -4.74 -4.63
N LEU A 96 2.49 -5.32 -5.81
CA LEU A 96 2.76 -6.75 -5.94
C LEU A 96 4.06 -7.12 -5.22
N TRP A 97 5.10 -6.28 -5.31
CA TRP A 97 6.35 -6.50 -4.59
C TRP A 97 6.15 -6.50 -3.07
N ALA A 98 5.35 -5.57 -2.54
CA ALA A 98 5.01 -5.53 -1.12
C ALA A 98 4.28 -6.78 -0.66
N VAL A 99 3.31 -7.26 -1.45
CA VAL A 99 2.57 -8.51 -1.20
C VAL A 99 3.53 -9.71 -1.13
N VAL A 100 4.39 -9.89 -2.13
CA VAL A 100 5.37 -10.97 -2.16
C VAL A 100 6.34 -10.88 -0.97
N HIS A 101 6.75 -9.66 -0.61
CA HIS A 101 7.61 -9.43 0.55
C HIS A 101 6.94 -9.88 1.86
N CYS A 102 5.69 -9.48 2.13
CA CYS A 102 4.97 -9.85 3.35
C CYS A 102 4.74 -11.35 3.47
N LEU A 103 4.56 -12.05 2.35
CA LEU A 103 4.43 -13.52 2.33
C LEU A 103 5.76 -14.24 2.63
N GLY A 104 6.88 -13.73 2.11
CA GLY A 104 8.20 -14.35 2.25
C GLY A 104 9.00 -13.95 3.49
N LYS A 105 8.80 -12.72 4.01
CA LYS A 105 9.53 -12.15 5.15
C LYS A 105 8.55 -11.54 6.16
N PRO A 106 7.71 -12.36 6.81
CA PRO A 106 6.59 -11.88 7.60
C PRO A 106 7.01 -11.01 8.79
N ASP A 107 8.19 -11.23 9.36
CA ASP A 107 8.69 -10.49 10.52
C ASP A 107 9.30 -9.12 10.20
N GLN A 108 9.36 -8.76 8.91
CA GLN A 108 9.92 -7.50 8.44
C GLN A 108 8.82 -6.66 7.78
N PRO A 109 8.58 -5.42 8.24
CA PRO A 109 7.66 -4.54 7.55
C PRO A 109 8.23 -4.13 6.20
N PHE A 110 7.37 -4.07 5.18
CA PHE A 110 7.74 -3.56 3.87
C PHE A 110 7.86 -2.02 3.88
N ARG A 111 8.73 -1.46 3.05
CA ARG A 111 8.92 -0.02 2.87
C ARG A 111 8.97 0.30 1.38
N TYR A 112 7.99 1.07 0.88
CA TYR A 112 7.97 1.45 -0.53
C TYR A 112 9.08 2.45 -0.83
N PRO A 113 9.78 2.34 -1.96
CA PRO A 113 10.63 3.42 -2.45
C PRO A 113 9.76 4.54 -3.05
N PHE A 114 10.34 5.74 -3.20
CA PHE A 114 9.76 6.85 -3.96
C PHE A 114 8.40 7.38 -3.49
N ILE A 115 8.09 7.23 -2.19
CA ILE A 115 6.85 7.74 -1.60
C ILE A 115 7.10 8.77 -0.50
N PHE A 116 6.15 9.69 -0.34
CA PHE A 116 6.00 10.49 0.87
C PHE A 116 5.32 9.68 1.97
N ARG A 117 5.66 9.95 3.23
CA ARG A 117 5.12 9.22 4.40
C ARG A 117 4.49 10.18 5.41
N PRO A 118 3.30 10.72 5.12
CA PRO A 118 2.62 11.66 6.01
C PRO A 118 2.03 11.03 7.28
N VAL A 119 1.86 9.71 7.32
CA VAL A 119 1.31 8.93 8.45
C VAL A 119 2.38 8.03 9.07
#